data_AF-A0AAN8G0A1-F1
#
_entry.id   AF-A0AAN8G0A1-F1
#
_cell.length_a   1.000
_cell.length_b   1.000
_cell.length_c   1.000
_cell.angle_alpha   90.00
_cell.angle_beta   90.00
_cell.angle_gamma   90.00
#
_symmetry.space_group_name_H-M   'P 1'
#
loop_
_entity.id
_entity.type
_entity.pdbx_description
1 polymer ?
#
loop_
_entity_poly.entity_id
_entity_poly.type
_entity_poly.pdbx_seq_one_letter_code
_entity_poly.pdbx_strand_id
1 'polypeptide(L)'
;MSKALIASSLLILASSVDFTSACFASGVCGGGCAPPPPAPVCGGGCGGGYSCGHYGCYRVRARAASARTLSVDGREKKPTTPDEKFMQCCIDRNLPDSCLNKCSFRTYTKAALQAMYFKQDVCPMQAAADIQFCAAQGRDHRECCARNGVTTTLAGYKCMTFCDQRPGNVTQLDLTYLACYDRFENMKACFWHNLSQESAESQAKTFNEQKPEESFFNDERPQTFFEDAAPRPNLRIGGGSRTFQAKTFN
;
A
#
# COMPACT_ATOMS: atom_id res chain seq x y z
N MET A 1 -32.73 44.32 -44.54
CA MET A 1 -32.23 42.93 -44.41
C MET A 1 -31.80 42.58 -42.97
N SER A 2 -31.26 43.53 -42.19
CA SER A 2 -30.78 43.27 -40.81
C SER A 2 -31.87 42.93 -39.79
N LYS A 3 -33.10 43.45 -39.92
CA LYS A 3 -34.20 43.19 -38.96
C LYS A 3 -34.72 41.75 -39.02
N ALA A 4 -34.69 41.11 -40.19
CA ALA A 4 -35.12 39.72 -40.37
C ALA A 4 -34.12 38.73 -39.75
N LEU A 5 -32.82 39.05 -39.83
CA LEU A 5 -31.76 38.23 -39.23
C LEU A 5 -31.81 38.25 -37.69
N ILE A 6 -32.09 39.41 -37.09
CA ILE A 6 -32.22 39.54 -35.63
C ILE A 6 -33.46 38.78 -35.13
N ALA A 7 -34.58 38.84 -35.86
CA ALA A 7 -35.79 38.10 -35.51
C ALA A 7 -35.58 36.57 -35.60
N SER A 8 -34.87 36.09 -36.62
CA SER A 8 -34.50 34.67 -36.74
C SER A 8 -33.57 34.20 -35.61
N SER A 9 -32.58 35.01 -35.21
CA SER A 9 -31.68 34.65 -34.10
C SER A 9 -32.39 34.60 -32.75
N LEU A 10 -33.37 35.49 -32.50
CA LEU A 10 -34.17 35.47 -31.28
C LEU A 10 -35.12 34.27 -31.21
N LEU A 11 -35.72 33.87 -32.34
CA LEU A 11 -36.56 32.66 -32.44
C LEU A 11 -35.76 31.37 -32.20
N ILE A 12 -34.54 31.29 -32.71
CA ILE A 12 -33.66 30.13 -32.48
C ILE A 12 -33.25 30.04 -31.01
N LEU A 13 -32.88 31.16 -30.38
CA LEU A 13 -32.54 31.19 -28.96
C LEU A 13 -33.73 30.77 -28.07
N ALA A 14 -34.95 31.26 -28.36
CA ALA A 14 -36.16 30.88 -27.62
C ALA A 14 -36.43 29.36 -27.67
N SER A 15 -36.27 28.73 -28.85
CA SER A 15 -36.50 27.29 -29.01
C SER A 15 -35.48 26.40 -28.25
N SER A 16 -34.27 26.90 -27.98
CA SER A 16 -33.26 26.15 -27.23
C SER A 16 -33.51 26.12 -25.72
N VAL A 17 -34.23 27.11 -25.18
CA VAL A 17 -34.56 27.17 -23.74
C VAL A 17 -35.65 26.16 -23.39
N ASP A 18 -36.61 25.93 -24.29
CA ASP A 18 -37.69 24.95 -24.07
C ASP A 18 -37.19 23.50 -24.14
N PHE A 19 -36.27 23.19 -25.06
CA PHE A 19 -35.61 21.88 -25.12
C PHE A 19 -34.81 21.55 -23.85
N THR A 20 -34.27 22.56 -23.17
CA THR A 20 -33.54 22.36 -21.91
C THR A 20 -34.48 21.99 -20.76
N SER A 21 -35.72 22.51 -20.74
CA SER A 21 -36.71 22.17 -19.72
C SER A 21 -37.31 20.77 -19.90
N ALA A 22 -37.45 20.29 -21.13
CA ALA A 22 -37.96 18.95 -21.42
C ALA A 22 -36.96 17.83 -21.05
N CYS A 23 -35.66 18.12 -21.01
CA CYS A 23 -34.64 17.18 -20.58
C CYS A 23 -34.61 16.97 -19.05
N PHE A 24 -35.07 17.94 -18.24
CA PHE A 24 -35.13 17.80 -16.78
C PHE A 24 -36.18 16.76 -16.32
N ALA A 25 -37.21 16.51 -17.12
CA ALA A 25 -38.26 15.55 -16.77
C ALA A 25 -37.94 14.11 -17.17
N SER A 26 -36.92 13.87 -17.99
CA SER A 26 -36.61 12.54 -18.55
C SER A 26 -35.47 11.79 -17.83
N GLY A 27 -34.93 12.33 -16.72
CA GLY A 27 -33.93 11.62 -15.91
C GLY A 27 -32.61 11.31 -16.64
N VAL A 28 -32.31 12.02 -17.73
CA VAL A 28 -31.03 11.92 -18.45
C VAL A 28 -30.33 13.28 -18.35
N CYS A 29 -29.72 13.52 -17.20
CA CYS A 29 -28.73 14.57 -16.97
C CYS A 29 -27.56 13.85 -16.28
N GLY A 30 -26.39 13.65 -16.90
CA GLY A 30 -25.57 14.71 -17.46
C GLY A 30 -24.80 15.39 -16.32
N GLY A 31 -23.90 14.67 -15.65
CA GLY A 31 -23.10 15.22 -14.55
C GLY A 31 -22.46 14.20 -13.60
N GLY A 32 -21.35 13.58 -14.01
CA GLY A 32 -20.16 13.51 -13.15
C GLY A 32 -20.09 12.56 -11.93
N CYS A 33 -20.94 11.55 -11.79
CA CYS A 33 -20.57 10.43 -10.91
C CYS A 33 -19.70 9.46 -11.70
N ALA A 34 -18.41 9.36 -11.35
CA ALA A 34 -17.62 8.20 -11.78
C ALA A 34 -18.44 6.95 -11.45
N PRO A 35 -18.52 5.95 -12.36
CA PRO A 35 -19.24 4.73 -12.06
C PRO A 35 -18.72 4.21 -10.71
N PRO A 36 -19.62 3.83 -9.78
CA PRO A 36 -19.18 3.22 -8.54
C PRO A 36 -18.29 2.04 -8.92
N PRO A 37 -17.19 1.82 -8.17
CA PRO A 37 -16.35 0.67 -8.45
C PRO A 37 -17.22 -0.59 -8.53
N PRO A 38 -16.88 -1.52 -9.44
CA PRO A 38 -17.68 -2.72 -9.62
C PRO A 38 -17.93 -3.38 -8.26
N ALA A 39 -19.19 -3.74 -8.01
CA ALA A 39 -19.59 -4.36 -6.76
C ALA A 39 -18.67 -5.56 -6.48
N PRO A 40 -18.28 -5.78 -5.21
CA PRO A 40 -17.33 -6.81 -4.90
C PRO A 40 -17.92 -8.18 -5.28
N VAL A 41 -17.13 -8.98 -5.99
CA VAL A 41 -17.53 -10.25 -6.62
C VAL A 41 -17.88 -11.38 -5.63
N CYS A 42 -18.05 -11.08 -4.34
CA CYS A 42 -18.23 -12.07 -3.29
C CYS A 42 -19.69 -12.53 -3.12
N GLY A 43 -20.44 -12.71 -4.23
CA GLY A 43 -21.86 -13.08 -4.19
C GLY A 43 -22.14 -14.44 -3.51
N GLY A 44 -21.12 -15.30 -3.38
CA GLY A 44 -21.19 -16.59 -2.67
C GLY A 44 -20.57 -16.58 -1.26
N GLY A 45 -20.21 -15.41 -0.72
CA GLY A 45 -19.44 -15.30 0.51
C GLY A 45 -17.97 -15.65 0.32
N CYS A 46 -17.17 -15.41 1.37
CA CYS A 46 -15.77 -15.79 1.44
C CYS A 46 -15.60 -16.90 2.47
N GLY A 47 -14.68 -17.84 2.23
CA GLY A 47 -14.38 -18.93 3.17
C GLY A 47 -13.90 -18.42 4.53
N GLY A 48 -13.88 -19.31 5.53
CA GLY A 48 -13.39 -18.97 6.88
C GLY A 48 -11.98 -18.36 6.85
N GLY A 49 -11.79 -17.24 7.57
CA GLY A 49 -10.53 -16.49 7.57
C GLY A 49 -10.34 -15.55 6.38
N TYR A 50 -11.34 -15.40 5.51
CA TYR A 50 -11.36 -14.43 4.42
C TYR A 50 -12.53 -13.47 4.59
N SER A 51 -12.34 -12.23 4.14
CA SER A 51 -13.40 -11.21 4.09
C SER A 51 -13.52 -10.65 2.68
N CYS A 52 -14.70 -10.12 2.39
CA CYS A 52 -14.97 -9.53 1.10
C CYS A 52 -14.35 -8.13 1.01
N GLY A 53 -13.50 -7.92 0.01
CA GLY A 53 -12.89 -6.64 -0.31
C GLY A 53 -13.24 -6.19 -1.72
N HIS A 54 -12.63 -5.08 -2.13
CA HIS A 54 -12.92 -4.42 -3.40
C HIS A 54 -12.64 -5.31 -4.63
N TYR A 55 -11.64 -6.19 -4.55
CA TYR A 55 -11.21 -7.07 -5.64
C TYR A 55 -11.59 -8.54 -5.43
N GLY A 56 -12.48 -8.83 -4.48
CA GLY A 56 -12.88 -10.19 -4.09
C GLY A 56 -12.45 -10.55 -2.67
N CYS A 57 -12.35 -11.85 -2.40
CA CYS A 57 -12.01 -12.36 -1.08
C CYS A 57 -10.52 -12.17 -0.77
N TYR A 58 -10.21 -11.52 0.34
CA TYR A 58 -8.86 -11.37 0.86
C TYR A 58 -8.75 -12.03 2.23
N ARG A 59 -7.56 -12.51 2.57
CA ARG A 59 -7.35 -13.19 3.85
C ARG A 59 -7.32 -12.17 4.98
N VAL A 60 -8.18 -12.35 5.97
CA VAL A 60 -8.17 -11.57 7.20
C VAL A 60 -7.03 -12.11 8.06
N ARG A 61 -5.97 -11.32 8.22
CA ARG A 61 -5.01 -11.58 9.29
C ARG A 61 -5.56 -10.94 10.55
N ALA A 62 -5.72 -11.74 11.61
CA ALA A 62 -5.96 -11.18 12.93
C ALA A 62 -4.78 -10.23 13.21
N ARG A 63 -5.07 -8.93 13.33
CA ARG A 63 -4.08 -7.97 13.83
C ARG A 63 -3.80 -8.37 15.26
N ALA A 64 -2.71 -9.10 15.49
CA ALA A 64 -2.24 -9.46 16.83
C ALA A 64 -2.07 -8.22 17.73
N ALA A 65 -1.97 -7.03 17.13
CA ALA A 65 -1.95 -5.73 17.78
C ALA A 65 -3.19 -5.39 18.65
N SER A 66 -4.29 -6.16 18.63
CA SER A 66 -5.45 -5.95 19.52
C SER A 66 -5.68 -7.03 20.58
N ALA A 67 -4.85 -8.08 20.62
CA ALA A 67 -4.80 -8.96 21.78
C ALA A 67 -3.83 -8.32 22.79
N ARG A 68 -4.33 -7.85 23.94
CA ARG A 68 -3.52 -7.35 25.07
C ARG A 68 -2.64 -8.43 25.73
N THR A 69 -2.21 -9.45 25.00
CA THR A 69 -1.20 -10.40 25.45
C THR A 69 0.16 -9.80 25.16
N LEU A 70 0.78 -9.21 26.18
CA LEU A 70 2.19 -8.80 26.16
C LEU A 70 3.04 -10.04 25.85
N SER A 71 3.44 -10.22 24.60
CA SER A 71 4.47 -11.20 24.25
C SER A 71 5.82 -10.63 24.68
N VAL A 72 6.31 -11.09 25.83
CA VAL A 72 7.56 -10.65 26.48
C VAL A 72 8.83 -10.92 25.66
N ASP A 73 8.77 -11.72 24.58
CA ASP A 73 9.89 -11.88 23.63
C ASP A 73 9.45 -11.85 22.14
N GLY A 74 8.29 -11.25 21.86
CA GLY A 74 7.72 -11.16 20.51
C GLY A 74 7.96 -9.78 19.89
N ARG A 75 9.20 -9.44 19.56
CA ARG A 75 9.51 -8.20 18.83
C ARG A 75 8.81 -8.26 17.47
N GLU A 76 7.67 -7.60 17.32
CA GLU A 76 7.00 -7.40 16.04
C GLU A 76 8.03 -6.76 15.09
N LYS A 77 8.60 -7.59 14.20
CA LYS A 77 9.65 -7.13 13.28
C LYS A 77 8.97 -6.25 12.25
N LYS A 78 9.13 -4.93 12.41
CA LYS A 78 8.75 -3.95 11.40
C LYS A 78 9.36 -4.38 10.05
N PRO A 79 8.62 -4.33 8.94
CA PRO A 79 9.17 -4.68 7.62
C PRO A 79 10.43 -3.89 7.35
N THR A 80 11.53 -4.61 7.11
CA THR A 80 12.85 -4.02 6.95
C THR A 80 13.25 -3.96 5.48
N THR A 81 12.96 -5.01 4.72
CA THR A 81 13.34 -5.07 3.30
C THR A 81 12.32 -4.32 2.42
N PRO A 82 12.74 -3.84 1.24
CA PRO A 82 11.81 -3.23 0.28
C PRO A 82 10.65 -4.15 -0.11
N ASP A 83 10.91 -5.44 -0.37
CA ASP A 83 9.86 -6.42 -0.67
C ASP A 83 8.91 -6.64 0.51
N GLU A 84 9.43 -6.67 1.74
CA GLU A 84 8.58 -6.75 2.93
C GLU A 84 7.67 -5.52 3.06
N LYS A 85 8.21 -4.31 2.88
CA LYS A 85 7.41 -3.07 2.93
C LYS A 85 6.33 -3.07 1.85
N PHE A 86 6.68 -3.47 0.63
CA PHE A 86 5.75 -3.57 -0.49
C PHE A 86 4.64 -4.59 -0.19
N MET A 87 5.02 -5.80 0.22
CA MET A 87 4.07 -6.86 0.59
C MET A 87 3.14 -6.43 1.73
N GLN A 88 3.68 -5.78 2.77
CA GLN A 88 2.86 -5.32 3.89
C GLN A 88 1.82 -4.28 3.44
N CYS A 89 2.21 -3.31 2.61
CA CYS A 89 1.23 -2.37 2.04
C CYS A 89 0.12 -3.09 1.27
N CYS A 90 0.44 -4.10 0.47
CA CYS A 90 -0.56 -4.87 -0.26
C CYS A 90 -1.55 -5.60 0.68
N ILE A 91 -1.06 -6.15 1.78
CA ILE A 91 -1.88 -6.79 2.80
C ILE A 91 -2.78 -5.76 3.48
N ASP A 92 -2.23 -4.59 3.83
CA ASP A 92 -2.96 -3.51 4.50
C ASP A 92 -4.07 -2.92 3.61
N ARG A 93 -3.87 -2.94 2.29
CA ARG A 93 -4.88 -2.57 1.30
C ARG A 93 -5.86 -3.70 0.96
N ASN A 94 -5.80 -4.82 1.69
CA ASN A 94 -6.72 -5.95 1.56
C ASN A 94 -6.75 -6.55 0.15
N LEU A 95 -5.59 -6.64 -0.50
CA LEU A 95 -5.50 -7.31 -1.80
C LEU A 95 -5.72 -8.83 -1.65
N PRO A 96 -6.41 -9.47 -2.60
CA PRO A 96 -6.63 -10.91 -2.57
C PRO A 96 -5.31 -11.67 -2.78
N ASP A 97 -5.23 -12.92 -2.34
CA ASP A 97 -4.00 -13.73 -2.45
C ASP A 97 -3.52 -13.87 -3.91
N SER A 98 -4.46 -13.85 -4.88
CA SER A 98 -4.17 -13.83 -6.31
C SER A 98 -3.40 -12.61 -6.79
N CYS A 99 -3.39 -11.52 -6.02
CA CYS A 99 -2.65 -10.29 -6.26
C CYS A 99 -1.38 -10.18 -5.40
N LEU A 100 -1.33 -10.83 -4.22
CA LEU A 100 -0.19 -10.77 -3.30
C LEU A 100 1.09 -11.37 -3.90
N ASN A 101 0.96 -12.39 -4.75
CA ASN A 101 2.05 -12.93 -5.58
C ASN A 101 2.68 -11.90 -6.53
N LYS A 102 2.08 -10.72 -6.77
CA LYS A 102 2.71 -9.59 -7.50
C LYS A 102 3.32 -8.54 -6.56
N CYS A 103 3.17 -8.66 -5.25
CA CYS A 103 3.64 -7.67 -4.29
C CYS A 103 5.11 -7.88 -3.88
N SER A 104 5.96 -8.10 -4.88
CA SER A 104 7.41 -8.08 -4.74
C SER A 104 8.01 -7.45 -5.98
N PHE A 105 9.16 -6.78 -5.84
CA PHE A 105 9.85 -6.15 -6.96
C PHE A 105 10.35 -7.16 -8.01
N ARG A 106 10.49 -8.43 -7.62
CA ARG A 106 10.84 -9.52 -8.53
C ARG A 106 9.66 -9.98 -9.38
N THR A 107 8.48 -10.11 -8.79
CA THR A 107 7.29 -10.65 -9.49
C THR A 107 6.45 -9.55 -10.14
N TYR A 108 6.55 -8.32 -9.66
CA TYR A 108 5.94 -7.15 -10.27
C TYR A 108 6.71 -6.77 -11.54
N THR A 109 6.24 -7.26 -12.67
CA THR A 109 6.91 -7.12 -13.98
C THR A 109 5.94 -6.64 -15.04
N LYS A 110 6.47 -6.15 -16.16
CA LYS A 110 5.67 -5.83 -17.36
C LYS A 110 4.78 -7.01 -17.77
N ALA A 111 5.32 -8.22 -17.78
CA ALA A 111 4.58 -9.42 -18.17
C ALA A 111 3.41 -9.72 -17.21
N ALA A 112 3.62 -9.57 -15.90
CA ALA A 112 2.56 -9.74 -14.92
C ALA A 112 1.42 -8.71 -15.10
N LEU A 113 1.77 -7.44 -15.36
CA LEU A 113 0.79 -6.39 -15.64
C LEU A 113 0.05 -6.63 -16.96
N GLN A 114 0.75 -7.08 -18.01
CA GLN A 114 0.12 -7.45 -19.29
C GLN A 114 -0.84 -8.63 -19.11
N ALA A 115 -0.47 -9.65 -18.35
CA ALA A 115 -1.35 -10.79 -18.07
C ALA A 115 -2.62 -10.35 -17.30
N MET A 116 -2.50 -9.45 -16.32
CA MET A 116 -3.65 -8.84 -15.63
C MET A 116 -4.54 -8.04 -16.59
N TYR A 117 -3.92 -7.25 -17.47
CA TYR A 117 -4.63 -6.44 -18.46
C TYR A 117 -5.45 -7.31 -19.44
N PHE A 118 -4.84 -8.35 -19.99
CA PHE A 118 -5.51 -9.28 -20.90
C PHE A 118 -6.42 -10.30 -20.19
N LYS A 119 -6.65 -10.14 -18.88
CA LYS A 119 -7.45 -11.06 -18.05
C LYS A 119 -6.97 -12.52 -18.12
N GLN A 120 -5.68 -12.71 -18.41
CA GLN A 120 -5.01 -14.02 -18.36
C GLN A 120 -4.57 -14.36 -16.93
N ASP A 121 -4.57 -13.36 -16.04
CA ASP A 121 -4.25 -13.49 -14.64
C ASP A 121 -5.51 -13.40 -13.76
N VAL A 122 -5.51 -14.12 -12.63
CA VAL A 122 -6.62 -14.15 -11.66
C VAL A 122 -6.73 -12.83 -10.89
N CYS A 123 -5.64 -12.10 -10.73
CA CYS A 123 -5.65 -10.76 -10.15
C CYS A 123 -6.24 -9.76 -11.16
N PRO A 124 -7.33 -9.07 -10.83
CA PRO A 124 -7.97 -8.13 -11.73
C PRO A 124 -7.10 -6.89 -11.96
N MET A 125 -7.17 -6.30 -13.16
CA MET A 125 -6.38 -5.12 -13.52
C MET A 125 -6.63 -3.91 -12.60
N GLN A 126 -7.83 -3.81 -12.02
CA GLN A 126 -8.19 -2.75 -11.09
C GLN A 126 -7.30 -2.74 -9.83
N ALA A 127 -6.79 -3.90 -9.40
CA ALA A 127 -5.87 -4.00 -8.27
C ALA A 127 -4.47 -3.46 -8.59
N ALA A 128 -4.12 -3.29 -9.88
CA ALA A 128 -2.79 -2.84 -10.27
C ALA A 128 -2.47 -1.42 -9.77
N ALA A 129 -3.47 -0.55 -9.63
CA ALA A 129 -3.29 0.80 -9.08
C ALA A 129 -2.83 0.74 -7.61
N ASP A 130 -3.44 -0.13 -6.81
CA ASP A 130 -3.05 -0.33 -5.42
C ASP A 130 -1.68 -1.01 -5.30
N ILE A 131 -1.38 -1.96 -6.18
CA ILE A 131 -0.06 -2.61 -6.25
C ILE A 131 1.02 -1.56 -6.61
N GLN A 132 0.78 -0.72 -7.62
CA GLN A 132 1.71 0.35 -8.02
C GLN A 132 1.91 1.37 -6.88
N PHE A 133 0.82 1.80 -6.24
CA PHE A 133 0.87 2.70 -5.08
C PHE A 133 1.74 2.12 -3.96
N CYS A 134 1.56 0.82 -3.67
CA CYS A 134 2.33 0.13 -2.64
C CYS A 134 3.80 -0.04 -3.01
N ALA A 135 4.12 -0.33 -4.28
CA ALA A 135 5.51 -0.38 -4.74
C ALA A 135 6.21 0.98 -4.56
N ALA A 136 5.52 2.08 -4.88
CA ALA A 136 6.05 3.43 -4.78
C ALA A 136 5.95 4.07 -3.38
N GLN A 137 5.36 3.36 -2.40
CA GLN A 137 5.01 3.87 -1.06
C GLN A 137 4.22 5.20 -1.04
N GLY A 138 3.40 5.45 -2.05
CA GLY A 138 2.60 6.67 -2.11
C GLY A 138 3.40 7.97 -2.25
N ARG A 139 4.59 7.93 -2.87
CA ARG A 139 5.51 9.08 -3.02
C ARG A 139 5.64 9.54 -4.47
N ASP A 140 6.28 10.69 -4.64
CA ASP A 140 6.62 11.26 -5.93
C ASP A 140 8.05 10.86 -6.34
N HIS A 141 8.16 10.08 -7.42
CA HIS A 141 9.43 9.60 -7.99
C HIS A 141 9.74 10.25 -9.34
N ARG A 142 9.04 11.33 -9.73
CA ARG A 142 9.18 11.95 -11.07
C ARG A 142 10.62 12.33 -11.42
N GLU A 143 11.40 12.83 -10.46
CA GLU A 143 12.81 13.18 -10.68
C GLU A 143 13.65 11.95 -11.07
N CYS A 144 13.52 10.85 -10.31
CA CYS A 144 14.21 9.61 -10.63
C CYS A 144 13.76 9.04 -11.97
N CYS A 145 12.45 9.03 -12.23
CA CYS A 145 11.89 8.55 -13.48
C CYS A 145 12.36 9.36 -14.70
N ALA A 146 12.46 10.69 -14.57
CA ALA A 146 12.95 11.56 -15.65
C ALA A 146 14.40 11.22 -16.01
N ARG A 147 15.26 11.05 -15.00
CA ARG A 147 16.66 10.64 -15.22
C ARG A 147 16.81 9.24 -15.80
N ASN A 148 15.90 8.33 -15.45
CA ASN A 148 15.90 6.95 -15.96
C ASN A 148 15.10 6.79 -17.27
N GLY A 149 14.80 7.89 -17.96
CA GLY A 149 14.27 7.85 -19.32
C GLY A 149 12.83 7.34 -19.45
N VAL A 150 12.01 7.45 -18.40
CA VAL A 150 10.58 7.05 -18.47
C VAL A 150 9.80 7.90 -19.49
N THR A 151 10.23 9.13 -19.75
CA THR A 151 9.70 10.02 -20.80
C THR A 151 10.13 9.64 -22.22
N THR A 152 11.04 8.68 -22.41
CA THR A 152 11.54 8.30 -23.74
C THR A 152 10.64 7.32 -24.48
N THR A 153 9.53 6.92 -23.87
CA THR A 153 8.53 6.05 -24.50
C THR A 153 7.71 6.82 -25.53
N LEU A 154 6.95 6.10 -26.36
CA LEU A 154 6.02 6.70 -27.33
C LEU A 154 4.97 7.61 -26.67
N ALA A 155 4.59 7.34 -25.42
CA ALA A 155 3.63 8.14 -24.66
C ALA A 155 4.27 9.37 -23.97
N GLY A 156 5.59 9.51 -24.01
CA GLY A 156 6.31 10.69 -23.54
C GLY A 156 6.08 10.98 -22.05
N TYR A 157 5.79 12.24 -21.73
CA TYR A 157 5.54 12.71 -20.36
C TYR A 157 4.29 12.12 -19.70
N LYS A 158 3.37 11.51 -20.46
CA LYS A 158 2.19 10.84 -19.87
C LYS A 158 2.60 9.72 -18.91
N CYS A 159 3.77 9.12 -19.12
CA CYS A 159 4.27 8.06 -18.25
C CYS A 159 4.73 8.55 -16.87
N MET A 160 4.95 9.86 -16.70
CA MET A 160 5.29 10.44 -15.39
C MET A 160 4.16 10.33 -14.38
N THR A 161 2.92 10.16 -14.85
CA THR A 161 1.75 9.92 -14.01
C THR A 161 1.91 8.66 -13.14
N PHE A 162 2.62 7.63 -13.61
CA PHE A 162 2.92 6.43 -12.83
C PHE A 162 4.04 6.58 -11.81
N CYS A 163 4.84 7.64 -11.94
CA CYS A 163 5.95 7.94 -11.02
C CYS A 163 5.47 8.79 -9.85
N ASP A 164 4.39 9.55 -10.03
CA ASP A 164 3.73 10.26 -8.95
C ASP A 164 2.61 9.41 -8.37
N GLN A 165 2.87 8.77 -7.22
CA GLN A 165 1.91 7.89 -6.56
C GLN A 165 1.33 8.51 -5.29
N ARG A 166 1.42 9.84 -5.15
CA ARG A 166 0.82 10.52 -3.98
C ARG A 166 -0.70 10.27 -3.91
N PRO A 167 -1.27 10.10 -2.71
CA PRO A 167 -2.71 9.94 -2.55
C PRO A 167 -3.48 11.06 -3.24
N GLY A 168 -4.55 10.70 -3.96
CA GLY A 168 -5.37 11.64 -4.73
C GLY A 168 -5.08 11.65 -6.24
N ASN A 169 -3.96 11.07 -6.68
CA ASN A 169 -3.67 10.87 -8.10
C ASN A 169 -3.83 9.37 -8.48
N VAL A 170 -5.07 8.91 -8.59
CA VAL A 170 -5.35 7.52 -9.02
C VAL A 170 -5.20 7.43 -10.53
N THR A 171 -4.18 6.72 -10.99
CA THR A 171 -3.94 6.51 -12.41
C THR A 171 -4.76 5.32 -12.89
N GLN A 172 -5.60 5.53 -13.91
CA GLN A 172 -6.29 4.43 -14.57
C GLN A 172 -5.32 3.74 -15.52
N LEU A 173 -5.06 2.46 -15.28
CA LEU A 173 -4.10 1.67 -16.04
C LEU A 173 -4.75 1.11 -17.32
N ASP A 174 -5.12 2.02 -18.22
CA ASP A 174 -5.77 1.71 -19.50
C ASP A 174 -4.78 1.46 -20.66
N LEU A 175 -5.30 1.04 -21.82
CA LEU A 175 -4.51 0.76 -23.05
C LEU A 175 -3.60 1.90 -23.48
N THR A 176 -4.02 3.16 -23.26
CA THR A 176 -3.26 4.36 -23.63
C THR A 176 -1.89 4.41 -22.97
N TYR A 177 -1.71 3.69 -21.87
CA TYR A 177 -0.49 3.67 -21.09
C TYR A 177 0.39 2.43 -21.34
N LEU A 178 0.01 1.53 -22.26
CA LEU A 178 0.82 0.34 -22.57
C LEU A 178 2.25 0.70 -23.00
N ALA A 179 2.43 1.80 -23.73
CA ALA A 179 3.76 2.30 -24.13
C ALA A 179 4.62 2.70 -22.91
N CYS A 180 4.01 3.09 -21.79
CA CYS A 180 4.74 3.38 -20.56
C CYS A 180 5.37 2.14 -19.95
N TYR A 181 4.77 0.96 -20.16
CA TYR A 181 5.29 -0.28 -19.61
C TYR A 181 6.61 -0.74 -20.26
N ASP A 182 7.00 -0.18 -21.41
CA ASP A 182 8.32 -0.43 -22.00
C ASP A 182 9.47 0.06 -21.10
N ARG A 183 9.20 1.04 -20.24
CA ARG A 183 10.15 1.53 -19.23
C ARG A 183 9.78 1.11 -17.81
N PHE A 184 8.89 0.12 -17.64
CA PHE A 184 8.40 -0.30 -16.34
C PHE A 184 9.50 -0.70 -15.35
N GLU A 185 10.51 -1.44 -15.80
CA GLU A 185 11.63 -1.84 -14.95
C GLU A 185 12.45 -0.65 -14.45
N ASN A 186 12.58 0.41 -15.27
CA ASN A 186 13.26 1.65 -14.87
C ASN A 186 12.46 2.42 -13.81
N MET A 187 11.14 2.42 -13.93
CA MET A 187 10.24 3.02 -12.93
C MET A 187 10.33 2.27 -11.61
N LYS A 188 10.24 0.93 -11.69
CA LYS A 188 10.33 0.03 -10.54
C LYS A 188 11.68 0.12 -9.82
N ALA A 189 12.78 0.30 -10.56
CA ALA A 189 14.10 0.51 -9.97
C ALA A 189 14.14 1.75 -9.07
N CYS A 190 13.53 2.86 -9.48
CA CYS A 190 13.42 4.07 -8.66
C CYS A 190 12.71 3.79 -7.32
N PHE A 191 11.60 3.05 -7.37
CA PHE A 191 10.85 2.68 -6.18
C PHE A 191 11.68 1.80 -5.23
N TRP A 192 12.37 0.78 -5.76
CA TRP A 192 13.24 -0.10 -4.98
C TRP A 192 14.39 0.65 -4.28
N HIS A 193 15.06 1.53 -5.01
CA HIS A 193 16.20 2.29 -4.48
C HIS A 193 15.77 3.22 -3.34
N ASN A 194 14.63 3.89 -3.49
CA ASN A 194 14.06 4.73 -2.43
C ASN A 194 13.79 3.91 -1.15
N LEU A 195 13.17 2.74 -1.29
CA LEU A 195 12.90 1.84 -0.17
C LEU A 195 14.15 1.34 0.54
N SER A 196 15.18 1.02 -0.24
CA SER A 196 16.44 0.51 0.25
C SER A 196 17.17 1.57 1.06
N GLN A 197 17.22 2.82 0.58
CA GLN A 197 17.82 3.94 1.31
C GLN A 197 17.12 4.18 2.65
N GLU A 198 15.79 4.21 2.67
CA GLU A 198 15.04 4.36 3.92
C GLU A 198 15.27 3.23 4.92
N SER A 199 15.42 1.99 4.42
CA SER A 199 15.69 0.85 5.29
C SER A 199 17.06 0.98 5.96
N ALA A 200 18.08 1.42 5.22
CA ALA A 200 19.41 1.67 5.74
C ALA A 200 19.42 2.80 6.77
N GLU A 201 18.72 3.91 6.50
CA GLU A 201 18.58 5.02 7.44
C GLU A 201 17.86 4.62 8.73
N SER A 202 16.79 3.83 8.61
CA SER A 202 16.01 3.36 9.77
C SER A 202 16.84 2.44 10.67
N GLN A 203 17.71 1.62 10.08
CA GLN A 203 18.65 0.77 10.81
C GLN A 203 19.76 1.59 11.48
N ALA A 204 20.28 2.61 10.80
CA ALA A 204 21.29 3.51 11.36
C ALA A 204 20.77 4.31 12.57
N LYS A 205 19.51 4.78 12.53
CA LYS A 205 18.87 5.47 13.66
C LYS A 205 18.67 4.55 14.88
N THR A 206 18.29 3.30 14.64
CA THR A 206 18.11 2.29 15.71
C THR A 206 19.43 2.02 16.45
N PHE A 207 20.57 2.12 15.75
CA PHE A 207 21.87 1.91 16.37
C PHE A 207 22.37 3.15 17.15
N ASN A 208 22.04 4.36 16.70
CA ASN A 208 22.51 5.59 17.33
C ASN A 208 21.73 5.97 18.61
N GLU A 209 20.46 5.56 18.73
CA GLU A 209 19.63 5.81 19.92
C GLU A 209 20.01 4.90 21.12
N GLN A 210 20.92 3.95 20.92
CA GLN A 210 21.38 3.00 21.96
C GLN A 210 22.74 3.40 22.55
N LYS A 211 23.11 4.69 22.49
CA LYS A 211 24.23 5.24 23.25
C LYS A 211 23.69 5.74 24.60
N PRO A 212 24.02 5.12 25.74
CA PRO A 212 23.75 5.73 27.03
C PRO A 212 24.50 7.07 27.07
N GLU A 213 23.80 8.16 27.39
CA GLU A 213 24.46 9.38 27.81
C GLU A 213 25.32 9.03 29.02
N GLU A 214 26.65 9.00 28.85
CA GLU A 214 27.58 9.11 29.98
C GLU A 214 27.45 10.53 30.53
N SER A 215 26.46 10.75 31.40
CA SER A 215 26.46 11.91 32.28
C SER A 215 27.52 11.67 33.35
N PHE A 216 28.69 12.23 33.09
CA PHE A 216 29.66 12.73 34.05
C PHE A 216 29.00 13.08 35.41
N PHE A 217 29.32 12.32 36.45
CA PHE A 217 29.15 12.76 37.83
C PHE A 217 30.49 12.57 38.55
N ASN A 218 31.34 13.59 38.45
CA ASN A 218 32.37 13.81 39.46
C ASN A 218 31.66 14.52 40.61
N ASP A 219 31.47 13.83 41.73
CA ASP A 219 31.34 14.52 43.01
C ASP A 219 32.06 13.71 44.09
N GLU A 220 32.90 14.43 44.81
CA GLU A 220 33.83 13.94 45.80
C GLU A 220 33.11 13.46 47.08
N ARG A 221 33.64 12.36 47.61
CA ARG A 221 33.37 11.78 48.93
C ARG A 221 33.50 12.84 50.06
N PRO A 222 32.71 12.76 51.16
CA PRO A 222 33.27 12.20 52.41
C PRO A 222 32.46 11.02 52.98
N GLN A 223 33.19 10.07 53.56
CA GLN A 223 32.70 8.88 54.27
C GLN A 223 31.87 9.25 55.50
N THR A 224 30.75 8.55 55.72
CA THR A 224 30.36 8.15 57.07
C THR A 224 29.80 6.73 57.08
N PHE A 225 30.26 6.04 58.10
CA PHE A 225 30.13 4.65 58.49
C PHE A 225 28.69 4.36 58.98
N PHE A 226 28.12 3.20 58.69
CA PHE A 226 27.65 2.26 59.72
C PHE A 226 27.20 0.95 59.06
N GLU A 227 27.70 -0.12 59.63
CA GLU A 227 27.66 -1.52 59.23
C GLU A 227 26.54 -2.19 60.01
N ASP A 228 25.59 -2.86 59.35
CA ASP A 228 24.78 -3.88 60.03
C ASP A 228 24.34 -4.97 59.05
N ALA A 229 24.74 -6.19 59.40
CA ALA A 229 24.61 -7.42 58.64
C ALA A 229 23.37 -8.20 59.07
N ALA A 230 22.57 -8.70 58.11
CA ALA A 230 21.81 -9.95 58.26
C ALA A 230 21.39 -10.54 56.90
N PRO A 231 21.28 -11.89 56.77
CA PRO A 231 21.22 -12.59 55.49
C PRO A 231 19.80 -12.88 54.99
N ARG A 232 19.62 -12.94 53.67
CA ARG A 232 18.37 -13.35 53.00
C ARG A 232 18.17 -14.88 53.06
N PRO A 233 16.97 -15.39 53.37
CA PRO A 233 16.70 -16.83 53.27
C PRO A 233 16.43 -17.25 51.82
N ASN A 234 17.04 -18.36 51.42
CA ASN A 234 16.76 -19.09 50.19
C ASN A 234 15.40 -19.79 50.28
N LEU A 235 14.46 -19.47 49.40
CA LEU A 235 13.28 -20.31 49.18
C LEU A 235 13.52 -21.23 47.97
N ARG A 236 13.78 -22.51 48.26
CA ARG A 236 13.63 -23.62 47.32
C ARG A 236 12.15 -23.96 47.21
N ILE A 237 11.61 -24.00 45.99
CA ILE A 237 10.40 -24.78 45.67
C ILE A 237 10.75 -25.63 44.46
N GLY A 238 10.61 -26.95 44.62
CA GLY A 238 11.01 -27.94 43.63
C GLY A 238 9.87 -28.46 42.76
N GLY A 239 10.28 -29.16 41.70
CA GLY A 239 9.68 -30.41 41.27
C GLY A 239 8.52 -30.33 40.27
N GLY A 240 8.80 -30.69 39.01
CA GLY A 240 7.74 -30.98 38.04
C GLY A 240 8.23 -31.34 36.63
N SER A 241 9.14 -32.29 36.48
CA SER A 241 9.50 -32.83 35.16
C SER A 241 8.36 -33.71 34.64
N ARG A 242 7.69 -33.30 33.55
CA ARG A 242 6.80 -34.16 32.78
C ARG A 242 7.50 -34.58 31.49
N THR A 243 7.82 -35.85 31.42
CA THR A 243 8.30 -36.59 30.24
C THR A 243 7.16 -36.75 29.23
N PHE A 244 7.42 -36.41 27.96
CA PHE A 244 6.53 -36.73 26.85
C PHE A 244 6.93 -38.08 26.25
N GLN A 245 6.07 -39.09 26.36
CA GLN A 245 6.16 -40.31 25.56
C GLN A 245 5.55 -40.06 24.18
N ALA A 246 6.31 -40.35 23.13
CA ALA A 246 5.83 -40.39 21.75
C ALA A 246 5.06 -41.69 21.50
N LYS A 247 3.86 -41.59 20.91
CA LYS A 247 3.09 -42.72 20.40
C LYS A 247 3.28 -42.78 18.88
N THR A 248 4.02 -43.77 18.41
CA THR A 248 4.00 -44.23 17.03
C THR A 248 2.68 -44.95 16.76
N PHE A 249 2.07 -44.66 15.61
CA PHE A 249 0.99 -45.46 15.04
C PHE A 249 1.48 -46.07 13.73
N ASN A 250 1.32 -47.39 13.63
CA ASN A 250 1.42 -48.18 12.40
C ASN A 250 0.31 -47.80 11.43
#